data_AF-A0A961QLD1-F1
#
_entry.id   AF-A0A961QLD1-F1
#
_cell.length_a   1.000
_cell.length_b   1.000
_cell.length_c   1.000
_cell.angle_alpha   90.00
_cell.angle_beta   90.00
_cell.angle_gamma   90.00
#
_symmetry.space_group_name_H-M   'P 1'
#
loop_
_entity.id
_entity.type
_entity.pdbx_description
1 polymer ?
#
loop_
_entity_poly.entity_id
_entity_poly.type
_entity_poly.pdbx_seq_one_letter_code
_entity_poly.pdbx_strand_id
1 'polypeptide(L)'
;MSGLIKIAAVAAAGFHRCGQFWPQAGRIVDPDALGPEVVARLAAEPQLHIAPAPEGEAEAVQAASLRDQVKAAIGTLEAEGFDEAGAPKLDALKKALPKGTRGVTAALLAEVWAELNPAG
;
A
#
# COMPACT_ATOMS: atom_id res chain seq x y z
N MET A 1 0.26 12.73 10.62
CA MET A 1 0.59 11.41 11.20
C MET A 1 1.27 10.64 10.10
N SER A 2 2.57 10.40 10.19
CA SER A 2 3.32 9.72 9.14
C SER A 2 3.38 8.23 9.47
N GLY A 3 2.59 7.41 8.77
CA GLY A 3 2.54 5.96 8.97
C GLY A 3 1.12 5.40 8.93
N LEU A 4 1.01 4.12 8.58
CA LEU A 4 -0.27 3.39 8.56
C LEU A 4 -0.87 3.33 9.97
N ILE A 5 -2.20 3.46 10.05
CA ILE A 5 -2.95 3.34 11.30
C ILE A 5 -3.86 2.12 11.23
N LYS A 6 -4.06 1.47 12.38
CA LYS A 6 -5.07 0.43 12.55
C LYS A 6 -6.30 1.05 13.20
N ILE A 7 -7.44 0.94 12.52
CA ILE A 7 -8.75 1.41 13.01
C ILE A 7 -9.61 0.19 13.29
N ALA A 8 -9.99 -0.02 14.54
CA ALA A 8 -10.79 -1.15 15.01
C ALA A 8 -12.07 -0.70 15.69
N ALA A 9 -13.18 -1.39 15.45
CA ALA A 9 -14.41 -1.13 16.17
C ALA A 9 -14.36 -1.75 17.58
N VAL A 10 -14.96 -1.05 18.55
CA VAL A 10 -15.16 -1.60 19.91
C VAL A 10 -16.19 -2.72 19.89
N ALA A 11 -17.26 -2.57 19.09
CA ALA A 11 -18.34 -3.53 19.00
C ALA A 11 -17.93 -4.77 18.18
N ALA A 12 -18.32 -5.96 18.65
CA ALA A 12 -18.02 -7.23 17.97
C ALA A 12 -18.67 -7.35 16.59
N ALA A 13 -19.82 -6.72 16.38
CA ALA A 13 -20.49 -6.66 15.08
C ALA A 13 -19.78 -5.70 14.08
N GLY A 14 -18.75 -4.98 14.51
CA GLY A 14 -18.15 -3.88 13.77
C GLY A 14 -18.94 -2.57 13.92
N PHE A 15 -18.50 -1.54 13.20
CA PHE A 15 -19.10 -0.21 13.25
C PHE A 15 -19.02 0.50 11.89
N HIS A 16 -20.05 1.26 11.52
CA HIS A 16 -20.08 1.97 10.24
C HIS A 16 -19.92 3.48 10.45
N ARG A 17 -18.89 4.08 9.85
CA ARG A 17 -18.65 5.52 9.94
C ARG A 17 -17.93 6.05 8.71
N CYS A 18 -18.22 7.30 8.35
CA CYS A 18 -17.63 7.96 7.17
C CYS A 18 -17.82 7.16 5.87
N GLY A 19 -18.96 6.48 5.74
CA GLY A 19 -19.27 5.64 4.58
C GLY A 19 -18.50 4.32 4.53
N GLN A 20 -17.77 3.96 5.58
CA GLN A 20 -16.97 2.73 5.64
C GLN A 20 -17.35 1.86 6.84
N PHE A 21 -17.24 0.55 6.65
CA PHE A 21 -17.35 -0.44 7.71
C PHE A 21 -15.99 -0.71 8.36
N TRP A 22 -15.97 -0.69 9.68
CA TRP A 22 -14.81 -0.95 10.53
C TRP A 22 -15.05 -2.24 11.33
N PRO A 23 -14.30 -3.32 11.08
CA PRO A 23 -14.43 -4.56 11.83
C PRO A 23 -13.79 -4.45 13.22
N GLN A 24 -14.20 -5.31 14.14
CA GLN A 24 -13.57 -5.43 15.46
C GLN A 24 -12.09 -5.84 15.36
N ALA A 25 -11.74 -6.70 14.40
CA ALA A 25 -10.36 -7.13 14.14
C ALA A 25 -9.42 -5.97 13.76
N GLY A 26 -10.00 -4.85 13.33
CA GLY A 26 -9.26 -3.70 12.84
C GLY A 26 -8.92 -3.79 11.37
N ARG A 27 -8.79 -2.62 10.76
CA ARG A 27 -8.33 -2.45 9.39
C ARG A 27 -7.17 -1.49 9.37
N ILE A 28 -6.11 -1.86 8.66
CA ILE A 28 -4.97 -0.99 8.44
C ILE A 28 -5.25 -0.09 7.24
N VAL A 29 -5.08 1.20 7.42
CA VAL A 29 -5.35 2.22 6.42
C VAL A 29 -4.27 3.30 6.45
N ASP A 30 -4.08 3.93 5.30
CA ASP A 30 -3.27 5.13 5.19
C ASP A 30 -4.13 6.35 5.58
N PRO A 31 -3.77 7.10 6.65
CA PRO A 31 -4.51 8.28 7.03
C PRO A 31 -4.50 9.37 5.96
N ASP A 32 -3.47 9.45 5.11
CA ASP A 32 -3.38 10.45 4.05
C ASP A 32 -4.40 10.16 2.92
N ALA A 33 -4.70 8.87 2.67
CA ALA A 33 -5.72 8.46 1.72
C ALA A 33 -7.16 8.73 2.20
N LEU A 34 -7.39 8.79 3.52
CA LEU A 34 -8.70 9.15 4.10
C LEU A 34 -8.93 10.66 4.11
N GLY A 35 -7.87 11.45 4.18
CA GLY A 35 -7.91 12.90 4.34
C GLY A 35 -8.06 13.33 5.80
N PRO A 36 -7.50 14.51 6.16
CA PRO A 36 -7.34 14.92 7.56
C PRO A 36 -8.67 15.12 8.29
N GLU A 37 -9.72 15.58 7.61
CA GLU A 37 -11.04 15.79 8.22
C GLU A 37 -11.72 14.47 8.59
N VAL A 38 -11.58 13.44 7.75
CA VAL A 38 -12.13 12.10 8.00
C VAL A 38 -11.39 11.47 9.17
N VAL A 39 -10.06 11.57 9.19
CA VAL A 39 -9.23 11.07 10.29
C VAL A 39 -9.62 11.73 11.61
N ALA A 40 -9.79 13.06 11.63
CA ALA A 40 -10.21 13.79 12.83
C ALA A 40 -11.60 13.33 13.32
N ARG A 41 -12.55 13.09 12.41
CA ARG A 41 -13.87 12.55 12.78
C ARG A 41 -13.76 11.15 13.36
N LEU A 42 -13.04 10.24 12.71
CA LEU A 42 -12.85 8.87 13.19
C LEU A 42 -12.14 8.83 14.56
N ALA A 43 -11.16 9.71 14.78
CA ALA A 43 -10.44 9.83 16.05
C ALA A 43 -11.32 10.36 17.20
N ALA A 44 -12.37 11.12 16.88
CA ALA A 44 -13.34 11.60 17.85
C ALA A 44 -14.45 10.56 18.15
N GLU A 45 -14.52 9.45 17.42
CA GLU A 45 -15.58 8.46 17.63
C GLU A 45 -15.25 7.50 18.79
N PRO A 46 -16.08 7.46 19.85
CA PRO A 46 -15.84 6.59 21.01
C PRO A 46 -16.00 5.10 20.70
N GLN A 47 -16.64 4.74 19.57
CA GLN A 47 -16.82 3.36 19.14
C GLN A 47 -15.68 2.83 18.26
N LEU A 48 -14.64 3.64 18.02
CA LEU A 48 -13.46 3.27 17.24
C LEU A 48 -12.20 3.43 18.09
N HIS A 49 -11.32 2.44 18.01
CA HIS A 49 -9.95 2.52 18.49
C HIS A 49 -9.02 2.76 17.31
N ILE A 50 -8.29 3.87 17.35
CA ILE A 50 -7.25 4.19 16.39
C ILE A 50 -5.90 4.11 17.08
N ALA A 51 -5.02 3.28 16.54
CA ALA A 51 -3.65 3.14 17.00
C ALA A 51 -2.69 3.10 15.81
N PRO A 52 -1.39 3.38 16.00
CA PRO A 52 -0.38 3.02 15.00
C PRO A 52 -0.53 1.55 14.61
N ALA A 53 -0.41 1.24 13.32
CA ALA A 53 -0.43 -0.14 12.89
C ALA A 53 0.78 -0.89 13.50
N PRO A 54 0.59 -2.10 14.05
CA PRO A 54 1.71 -2.87 14.60
C PRO A 54 2.73 -3.15 13.49
N GLU A 55 4.03 -3.05 13.83
CA GLU A 55 5.13 -3.04 12.85
C GLU A 55 5.02 -4.16 11.80
N GLY A 56 4.76 -5.40 12.23
CA GLY A 56 4.63 -6.54 11.30
C GLY A 56 3.41 -6.51 10.36
N GLU A 57 2.26 -5.98 10.80
CA GLU A 57 1.09 -5.85 9.92
C GLU A 57 1.22 -4.61 9.01
N ALA A 58 1.83 -3.54 9.51
CA ALA A 58 2.12 -2.33 8.75
C ALA A 58 3.12 -2.59 7.62
N GLU A 59 4.17 -3.37 7.89
CA GLU A 59 5.16 -3.77 6.91
C GLU A 59 4.57 -4.66 5.82
N ALA A 60 3.72 -5.63 6.18
CA ALA A 60 3.06 -6.50 5.22
C ALA A 60 2.15 -5.72 4.25
N VAL A 61 1.36 -4.76 4.76
CA VAL A 61 0.49 -3.91 3.92
C VAL A 61 1.32 -2.96 3.06
N GLN A 62 2.39 -2.38 3.59
CA GLN A 62 3.32 -1.55 2.81
C GLN A 62 4.00 -2.35 1.71
N ALA A 63 4.44 -3.58 1.99
CA ALA A 63 5.07 -4.45 1.01
C ALA A 63 4.09 -4.85 -0.10
N ALA A 64 2.84 -5.19 0.24
CA ALA A 64 1.79 -5.47 -0.73
C ALA A 64 1.50 -4.25 -1.62
N SER A 65 1.31 -3.07 -1.02
CA SER A 65 1.11 -1.81 -1.75
C SER A 65 2.28 -1.47 -2.67
N LEU A 66 3.53 -1.69 -2.22
CA LEU A 66 4.71 -1.45 -3.03
C LEU A 66 4.77 -2.42 -4.23
N ARG A 67 4.47 -3.71 -4.03
CA ARG A 67 4.40 -4.69 -5.13
C ARG A 67 3.35 -4.29 -6.16
N ASP A 68 2.17 -3.86 -5.73
CA ASP A 68 1.10 -3.42 -6.64
C ASP A 68 1.48 -2.16 -7.42
N GLN A 69 2.14 -1.19 -6.78
CA GLN A 69 2.68 0.00 -7.44
C GLN A 69 3.75 -0.36 -8.48
N VAL A 70 4.65 -1.31 -8.15
CA VAL A 70 5.66 -1.81 -9.10
C VAL A 70 4.98 -2.50 -10.29
N LYS A 71 3.99 -3.37 -10.05
CA LYS A 71 3.22 -4.02 -11.14
C LYS A 71 2.56 -2.99 -12.06
N ALA A 72 1.87 -2.02 -11.49
CA ALA A 72 1.21 -0.96 -12.25
C ALA A 72 2.22 -0.14 -13.07
N ALA A 73 3.36 0.21 -12.48
CA ALA A 73 4.41 0.98 -13.15
C ALA A 73 5.09 0.18 -14.27
N ILE A 74 5.32 -1.14 -14.12
CA ILE A 74 5.83 -1.99 -15.20
C ILE A 74 4.90 -1.94 -16.42
N GLY A 75 3.59 -2.01 -16.19
CA GLY A 75 2.58 -1.94 -17.27
C GLY A 75 2.51 -0.60 -18.00
N THR A 76 3.13 0.46 -17.49
CA THR A 76 3.20 1.78 -18.14
C THR A 76 4.59 2.10 -18.70
N LEU A 77 5.54 1.17 -18.62
CA LEU A 77 6.86 1.37 -19.21
C LEU A 77 6.79 1.32 -20.73
N GLU A 78 7.47 2.26 -21.37
CA GLU A 78 7.77 2.22 -22.81
C GLU A 78 8.83 1.15 -23.11
N ALA A 79 8.98 0.79 -24.39
CA ALA A 79 9.89 -0.27 -24.84
C ALA A 79 11.35 -0.05 -24.38
N GLU A 80 11.82 1.21 -24.31
CA GLU A 80 13.16 1.56 -23.83
C GLU A 80 13.37 1.24 -22.33
N GLY A 81 12.26 1.11 -21.60
CA GLY A 81 12.21 0.71 -20.20
C GLY A 81 12.48 -0.77 -19.95
N PHE A 82 12.56 -1.58 -21.01
CA PHE A 82 12.89 -3.00 -20.94
C PHE A 82 14.31 -3.26 -21.48
N ASP A 83 14.96 -4.31 -20.97
CA ASP A 83 16.25 -4.78 -21.46
C ASP A 83 16.11 -5.76 -22.64
N GLU A 84 17.24 -6.24 -23.17
CA GLU A 84 17.26 -7.16 -24.31
C GLU A 84 16.63 -8.53 -24.00
N ALA A 85 16.51 -8.88 -22.72
CA ALA A 85 15.80 -10.09 -22.27
C ALA A 85 14.30 -9.85 -22.07
N GLY A 86 13.82 -8.63 -22.31
CA GLY A 86 12.43 -8.22 -22.10
C GLY A 86 12.08 -7.98 -20.64
N ALA A 87 13.07 -7.90 -19.73
CA ALA A 87 12.84 -7.58 -18.33
C ALA A 87 12.84 -6.06 -18.08
N PRO A 88 11.99 -5.54 -17.17
CA PRO A 88 11.94 -4.12 -16.86
C PRO A 88 13.23 -3.65 -16.18
N LYS A 89 13.75 -2.49 -16.59
CA LYS A 89 14.94 -1.86 -16.01
C LYS A 89 14.58 -1.11 -14.72
N LEU A 90 15.39 -1.29 -13.67
CA LEU A 90 15.19 -0.62 -12.37
C LEU A 90 15.15 0.91 -12.48
N ASP A 91 16.00 1.50 -13.32
CA ASP A 91 16.05 2.95 -13.50
C ASP A 91 14.82 3.49 -14.23
N ALA A 92 14.26 2.72 -15.17
CA ALA A 92 13.03 3.09 -15.85
C ALA A 92 11.83 3.00 -14.89
N LEU A 93 11.76 1.92 -14.10
CA LEU A 93 10.76 1.75 -13.06
C LEU A 93 10.76 2.89 -12.04
N LYS A 94 11.95 3.26 -11.53
CA LYS A 94 12.08 4.36 -10.55
C LYS A 94 11.62 5.71 -11.11
N LYS A 95 11.72 5.91 -12.43
CA LYS A 95 11.20 7.12 -13.11
C LYS A 95 9.69 7.08 -13.29
N ALA A 96 9.10 5.89 -13.48
CA ALA A 96 7.66 5.71 -13.62
C ALA A 96 6.92 5.76 -12.28
N LEU A 97 7.58 5.40 -11.18
CA LEU A 97 7.01 5.45 -9.84
C LEU A 97 6.90 6.89 -9.31
N PRO A 98 5.90 7.18 -8.44
CA PRO A 98 5.78 8.47 -7.78
C PRO A 98 7.08 8.91 -7.08
N LYS A 99 7.39 10.20 -7.14
CA LYS A 99 8.54 10.76 -6.43
C LYS A 99 8.40 10.49 -4.93
N GLY A 100 9.36 9.78 -4.36
CA GLY A 100 9.36 9.43 -2.93
C GLY A 100 9.06 7.97 -2.63
N THR A 101 8.74 7.14 -3.63
CA THR A 101 8.66 5.68 -3.44
C THR A 101 10.02 5.14 -3.00
N ARG A 102 10.10 4.67 -1.76
CA ARG A 102 11.30 4.04 -1.17
C ARG A 102 11.13 2.51 -1.18
N GLY A 103 12.23 1.78 -1.04
CA GLY A 103 12.20 0.31 -0.94
C GLY A 103 12.15 -0.43 -2.29
N VAL A 104 12.19 0.27 -3.42
CA VAL A 104 12.26 -0.35 -4.76
C VAL A 104 13.69 -0.84 -5.02
N THR A 105 13.88 -2.15 -4.94
CA THR A 105 15.17 -2.82 -5.17
C THR A 105 15.12 -3.66 -6.45
N ALA A 106 16.30 -4.04 -6.98
CA ALA A 106 16.38 -4.96 -8.11
C ALA A 106 15.76 -6.34 -7.79
N ALA A 107 15.91 -6.81 -6.55
CA ALA A 107 15.31 -8.07 -6.08
C ALA A 107 13.78 -8.01 -6.11
N LEU A 108 13.17 -6.95 -5.56
CA LEU A 108 11.73 -6.77 -5.58
C LEU A 108 11.20 -6.69 -7.02
N LEU A 109 11.89 -5.98 -7.90
CA LEU A 109 11.52 -5.88 -9.31
C LEU A 109 11.56 -7.25 -10.01
N ALA A 110 12.62 -8.04 -9.79
CA ALA A 110 12.75 -9.38 -10.35
C ALA A 110 11.65 -10.33 -9.84
N GLU A 111 11.33 -10.28 -8.53
CA GLU A 111 10.23 -11.07 -7.95
C GLU A 111 8.88 -10.70 -8.56
N VAL A 112 8.58 -9.40 -8.64
CA VAL A 112 7.32 -8.92 -9.23
C VAL A 112 7.25 -9.26 -10.72
N TRP A 113 8.35 -9.16 -11.46
CA TRP A 113 8.40 -9.53 -12.86
C TRP A 113 8.19 -11.03 -13.09
N ALA A 114 8.78 -11.89 -12.25
CA ALA A 114 8.57 -13.34 -12.31
C ALA A 114 7.11 -13.73 -12.03
N GLU A 115 6.41 -12.99 -11.16
CA GLU A 115 4.96 -13.18 -10.94
C GLU A 115 4.12 -12.80 -12.18
N LEU A 116 4.52 -11.75 -12.90
CA LEU A 116 3.80 -11.26 -14.09
C LEU A 116 4.10 -12.11 -15.34
N ASN A 117 5.31 -12.66 -15.44
CA ASN A 117 5.73 -13.52 -16.53
C ASN A 117 6.23 -14.88 -16.00
N PRO A 118 5.32 -15.78 -15.58
CA PRO A 118 5.69 -17.08 -15.04
C PRO A 118 6.21 -18.07 -16.10
N ALA A 119 6.27 -17.67 -17.37
CA ALA A 119 6.63 -18.51 -18.52
C ALA A 119 7.98 -18.14 -19.17
N GLY A 120 8.80 -17.32 -18.51
CA GLY A 120 10.18 -17.05 -18.92
C GLY A 120 11.12 -18.23 -18.69
#